data_AF-A0A6J1NN63-F1
#
_entry.id   AF-A0A6J1NN63-F1
#
_cell.length_a   1.000
_cell.length_b   1.000
_cell.length_c   1.000
_cell.angle_alpha   90.00
_cell.angle_beta   90.00
_cell.angle_gamma   90.00
#
_symmetry.space_group_name_H-M   'P 1'
#
loop_
_entity.id
_entity.type
_entity.pdbx_description
1 polymer ?
#
loop_
_entity_poly.entity_id
_entity_poly.type
_entity_poly.pdbx_seq_one_letter_code
_entity_poly.pdbx_strand_id
1 'polypeptide(L)'
;MGDLIEFSTWPRQQNIFHKLTSGAIAFSVKGETHAAVGLAKNPSADCEYWVIIGHNECWLNSGKRTNHIGNNSILCSQVFTKFWISWDNSVLKFGRTHDGIPLIRTEITVSDIQYVTFSAYNGGAVHWKLYLPPKIERLLPKKVQGGLEWIKGDNILPNGALIGGYEKEMLYIIRAEHEGSLTPGKFVPSLGLAIISWGDEAHVKSDFEVSSCCVRFGLPRYAHVNRIGLLLPFEN
;
A
#
# COMPACT_ATOMS: atom_id res chain seq x y z
N MET A 1 -2.02 5.15 -7.63
CA MET A 1 -3.18 6.03 -7.36
C MET A 1 -4.06 5.25 -6.39
N GLY A 2 -4.43 5.80 -5.23
CA GLY A 2 -5.22 5.06 -4.22
C GLY A 2 -6.62 4.71 -4.72
N ASP A 3 -7.22 3.68 -4.15
CA ASP A 3 -8.57 3.25 -4.51
C ASP A 3 -9.59 4.28 -3.98
N LEU A 4 -10.40 4.82 -4.89
CA LEU A 4 -11.52 5.68 -4.54
C LEU A 4 -12.72 4.82 -4.16
N ILE A 5 -13.14 4.91 -2.90
CA ILE A 5 -14.35 4.24 -2.43
C ILE A 5 -15.48 5.26 -2.34
N GLU A 6 -16.59 4.99 -3.04
CA GLU A 6 -17.81 5.79 -2.96
C GLU A 6 -18.88 5.01 -2.21
N PHE A 7 -19.49 5.63 -1.20
CA PHE A 7 -20.55 5.00 -0.41
C PHE A 7 -21.47 6.05 0.20
N SER A 8 -22.61 5.60 0.74
CA SER A 8 -23.59 6.47 1.38
C SER A 8 -23.93 5.96 2.77
N THR A 9 -24.16 6.88 3.69
CA THR A 9 -24.56 6.58 5.08
C THR A 9 -25.93 7.15 5.36
N TRP A 10 -26.75 6.40 6.10
CA TRP A 10 -28.10 6.79 6.49
C TRP A 10 -28.16 7.08 8.00
N PRO A 11 -29.10 7.93 8.47
CA PRO A 11 -29.32 8.11 9.90
C PRO A 11 -29.66 6.78 10.57
N ARG A 12 -29.14 6.54 11.78
CA ARG A 12 -29.32 5.30 12.57
C ARG A 12 -28.74 4.04 11.92
N GLN A 13 -27.98 4.16 10.83
CA GLN A 13 -27.22 3.03 10.30
C GLN A 13 -26.11 2.64 11.27
N GLN A 14 -25.81 1.34 11.35
CA GLN A 14 -24.68 0.86 12.13
C GLN A 14 -23.37 1.37 11.53
N ASN A 15 -22.50 1.89 12.40
CA ASN A 15 -21.20 2.44 12.03
C ASN A 15 -20.28 1.35 11.46
N ILE A 16 -19.79 1.57 10.24
CA ILE A 16 -18.76 0.74 9.62
C ILE A 16 -17.40 1.38 9.94
N PHE A 17 -16.48 0.60 10.50
CA PHE A 17 -15.15 1.07 10.89
C PHE A 17 -14.11 0.67 9.85
N HIS A 18 -13.35 1.65 9.39
CA HIS A 18 -12.20 1.45 8.51
C HIS A 18 -10.92 1.60 9.31
N LYS A 19 -10.06 0.59 9.27
CA LYS A 19 -8.74 0.65 9.90
C LYS A 19 -7.81 1.55 9.09
N LEU A 20 -7.11 2.44 9.77
CA LEU A 20 -6.13 3.36 9.20
C LEU A 20 -4.71 2.94 9.56
N THR A 21 -3.79 3.23 8.65
CA THR A 21 -2.34 3.02 8.82
C THR A 21 -1.58 4.34 8.92
N SER A 22 -2.28 5.47 8.78
CA SER A 22 -1.74 6.84 8.78
C SER A 22 -2.43 7.71 9.83
N GLY A 23 -1.73 8.74 10.31
CA GLY A 23 -2.26 9.77 11.22
C GLY A 23 -3.10 10.85 10.52
N ALA A 24 -3.58 10.58 9.31
CA ALA A 24 -4.35 11.52 8.52
C ALA A 24 -5.25 10.80 7.52
N ILE A 25 -6.35 11.44 7.18
CA ILE A 25 -7.33 10.96 6.20
C ILE A 25 -7.90 12.13 5.40
N ALA A 26 -8.11 11.90 4.10
CA ALA A 26 -8.77 12.83 3.20
C ALA A 26 -10.03 12.20 2.62
N PHE A 27 -11.11 12.96 2.58
CA PHE A 27 -12.41 12.50 2.09
C PHE A 27 -13.16 13.64 1.42
N SER A 28 -14.13 13.31 0.58
CA SER A 28 -15.10 14.26 0.05
C SER A 28 -16.49 13.88 0.54
N VAL A 29 -17.30 14.87 0.85
CA VAL A 29 -18.66 14.65 1.36
C VAL A 29 -19.65 15.60 0.70
N LYS A 30 -20.87 15.10 0.46
CA LYS A 30 -22.04 15.92 0.09
C LYS A 30 -23.28 15.40 0.80
N GLY A 31 -24.19 16.28 1.13
CA GLY A 31 -25.43 15.93 1.80
C GLY A 31 -26.28 17.16 2.14
N GLU A 32 -27.55 16.91 2.44
CA GLU A 32 -28.49 17.93 2.92
C GLU A 32 -28.46 18.06 4.46
N THR A 33 -27.78 17.13 5.13
CA THR A 33 -27.75 16.99 6.59
C THR A 33 -26.35 17.06 7.15
N HIS A 34 -26.24 17.04 8.48
CA HIS A 34 -24.96 17.02 9.15
C HIS A 34 -24.25 15.69 8.87
N ALA A 35 -23.03 15.78 8.38
CA ALA A 35 -22.14 14.67 8.18
C ALA A 35 -21.23 14.53 9.40
N ALA A 36 -20.98 13.30 9.86
CA ALA A 36 -20.21 13.05 11.07
C ALA A 36 -19.12 12.01 10.81
N VAL A 37 -17.87 12.37 11.14
CA VAL A 37 -16.71 11.49 11.05
C VAL A 37 -16.23 11.16 12.45
N GLY A 38 -16.32 9.89 12.83
CA GLY A 38 -15.88 9.38 14.12
C GLY A 38 -14.45 8.85 14.04
N LEU A 39 -13.62 9.20 15.00
CA LEU A 39 -12.25 8.69 15.17
C LEU A 39 -12.21 7.80 16.40
N ALA A 40 -11.74 6.56 16.21
CA ALA A 40 -11.78 5.54 17.23
C ALA A 40 -10.42 4.85 17.44
N LYS A 41 -10.05 4.53 18.69
CA LYS A 41 -8.92 3.65 19.01
C LYS A 41 -9.21 2.19 18.64
N ASN A 42 -10.43 1.75 18.91
CA ASN A 42 -10.94 0.40 18.64
C ASN A 42 -12.25 0.49 17.85
N PRO A 43 -12.67 -0.55 17.10
CA PRO A 43 -13.95 -0.57 16.40
C PRO A 43 -15.11 -0.77 17.39
N SER A 44 -15.35 0.25 18.23
CA SER A 44 -16.41 0.31 19.24
C SER A 44 -17.41 1.42 18.89
N ALA A 45 -18.66 1.30 19.33
CA ALA A 45 -19.69 2.31 19.11
C ALA A 45 -19.29 3.71 19.64
N ASP A 46 -18.49 3.73 20.70
CA ASP A 46 -17.99 4.96 21.32
C ASP A 46 -16.65 5.38 20.68
N CYS A 47 -16.71 6.33 19.75
CA CYS A 47 -15.53 7.00 19.20
C CYS A 47 -15.01 8.07 20.19
N GLU A 48 -13.69 8.25 20.28
CA GLU A 48 -13.10 9.27 21.16
C GLU A 48 -13.32 10.70 20.65
N TYR A 49 -13.42 10.87 19.33
CA TYR A 49 -13.66 12.17 18.70
C TYR A 49 -14.68 12.07 17.57
N TRP A 50 -15.57 13.05 17.51
CA TRP A 50 -16.50 13.22 16.39
C TRP A 50 -16.28 14.58 15.74
N VAL A 51 -15.94 14.58 14.46
CA VAL A 51 -15.94 15.79 13.63
C VAL A 51 -17.29 15.88 12.95
N ILE A 52 -18.09 16.88 13.33
CA ILE A 52 -19.39 17.15 12.72
C ILE A 52 -19.25 18.27 11.69
N ILE A 53 -19.84 18.04 10.52
CA ILE A 53 -19.77 18.90 9.35
C ILE A 53 -21.20 19.20 8.93
N GLY A 54 -21.68 20.38 9.29
CA GLY A 54 -22.99 20.90 8.91
C GLY A 54 -22.96 21.81 7.69
N HIS A 55 -24.11 22.42 7.39
CA HIS A 55 -24.25 23.33 6.26
C HIS A 55 -23.40 24.59 6.41
N ASN A 56 -23.45 25.24 7.57
CA ASN A 56 -22.74 26.51 7.86
C ASN A 56 -21.85 26.44 9.11
N GLU A 57 -21.67 25.25 9.67
CA GLU A 57 -20.87 25.07 10.87
C GLU A 57 -20.17 23.72 10.86
N CYS A 58 -19.01 23.70 11.49
CA CYS A 58 -18.34 22.45 11.84
C CYS A 58 -17.91 22.55 13.29
N TRP A 59 -17.94 21.41 13.97
CA TRP A 59 -17.45 21.34 15.33
C TRP A 59 -16.86 19.98 15.61
N LEU A 60 -15.95 19.97 16.58
CA LEU A 60 -15.41 18.76 17.14
C LEU A 60 -16.12 18.49 18.46
N ASN A 61 -16.68 17.29 18.61
CA ASN A 61 -17.14 16.77 19.87
C ASN A 61 -16.10 15.80 20.43
N SER A 62 -15.39 16.27 21.45
CA SER A 62 -14.60 15.46 22.38
C SER A 62 -15.20 15.76 23.74
N GLY A 63 -15.71 14.77 24.47
CA GLY A 63 -16.74 14.93 25.51
C GLY A 63 -16.65 16.08 26.53
N LYS A 64 -15.55 16.84 26.63
CA LYS A 64 -15.38 18.02 27.49
C LYS A 64 -15.28 19.38 26.76
N ARG A 65 -15.11 19.49 25.43
CA ARG A 65 -14.99 20.77 24.70
C ARG A 65 -15.59 20.71 23.29
N THR A 66 -16.41 21.69 22.94
CA THR A 66 -16.93 21.91 21.59
C THR A 66 -16.31 23.16 20.98
N ASN A 67 -15.48 22.99 19.95
CA ASN A 67 -15.00 24.11 19.14
C ASN A 67 -15.99 24.33 17.99
N HIS A 68 -16.93 25.26 18.14
CA HIS A 68 -17.83 25.66 17.07
C HIS A 68 -17.17 26.70 16.18
N ILE A 69 -17.16 26.43 14.88
CA ILE A 69 -16.74 27.40 13.87
C ILE A 69 -17.88 27.54 12.88
N GLY A 70 -18.53 28.70 12.92
CA GLY A 70 -19.45 29.13 11.87
C GLY A 70 -18.66 29.63 10.68
N ASN A 71 -18.79 28.98 9.54
CA ASN A 71 -18.27 29.49 8.28
C ASN A 71 -19.28 29.17 7.19
N ASN A 72 -19.57 30.12 6.31
CA ASN A 72 -20.61 29.94 5.30
C ASN A 72 -20.28 28.74 4.38
N SER A 73 -21.30 27.94 4.12
CA SER A 73 -21.34 26.85 3.12
C SER A 73 -20.21 25.81 3.23
N ILE A 74 -20.11 25.14 4.38
CA ILE A 74 -19.23 23.98 4.58
C ILE A 74 -19.73 22.75 3.83
N LEU A 75 -21.03 22.46 3.86
CA LEU A 75 -21.61 21.31 3.19
C LEU A 75 -22.67 21.73 2.15
N CYS A 76 -22.57 21.18 0.95
CA CYS A 76 -23.53 21.36 -0.13
C CYS A 76 -24.11 20.00 -0.51
N SER A 77 -25.42 19.94 -0.84
CA SER A 77 -26.06 18.71 -1.30
C SER A 77 -25.70 18.37 -2.75
N GLN A 78 -25.37 19.39 -3.56
CA GLN A 78 -25.11 19.22 -4.99
C GLN A 78 -23.64 18.95 -5.33
N VAL A 79 -22.71 19.44 -4.52
CA VAL A 79 -21.27 19.40 -4.81
C VAL A 79 -20.51 18.69 -3.70
N PHE A 80 -19.60 17.79 -4.08
CA PHE A 80 -18.67 17.17 -3.15
C PHE A 80 -17.63 18.18 -2.68
N THR A 81 -17.61 18.46 -1.38
CA THR A 81 -16.58 19.29 -0.75
C THR A 81 -15.49 18.39 -0.16
N LYS A 82 -14.23 18.72 -0.40
CA LYS A 82 -13.06 17.94 0.06
C LYS A 82 -12.54 18.46 1.40
N PHE A 83 -12.34 17.52 2.32
CA PHE A 83 -11.82 17.76 3.66
C PHE A 83 -10.68 16.81 4.00
N TRP A 84 -9.94 17.18 5.04
CA TRP A 84 -8.94 16.34 5.64
C TRP A 84 -9.03 16.44 7.17
N ILE A 85 -8.68 15.33 7.83
CA ILE A 85 -8.47 15.26 9.27
C ILE A 85 -7.06 14.71 9.49
N SER A 86 -6.28 15.34 10.36
CA SER A 86 -5.00 14.80 10.81
C SER A 86 -4.88 14.84 12.33
N TRP A 87 -4.17 13.87 12.89
CA TRP A 87 -3.81 13.82 14.30
C TRP A 87 -2.32 13.50 14.40
N ASP A 88 -1.57 14.47 14.90
CA ASP A 88 -0.14 14.37 15.12
C ASP A 88 0.23 15.15 16.38
N ASN A 89 1.25 14.69 17.12
CA ASN A 89 1.80 15.40 18.28
C ASN A 89 0.73 15.88 19.29
N SER A 90 -0.25 15.03 19.58
CA SER A 90 -1.37 15.35 20.48
C SER A 90 -2.25 16.52 20.00
N VAL A 91 -2.22 16.84 18.71
CA VAL A 91 -3.05 17.88 18.08
C VAL A 91 -3.89 17.26 16.97
N LEU A 92 -5.21 17.42 17.07
CA LEU A 92 -6.15 17.09 16.01
C LEU A 92 -6.45 18.35 15.20
N LYS A 93 -6.35 18.22 13.88
CA LYS A 93 -6.60 19.26 12.89
C LYS A 93 -7.67 18.77 11.93
N PHE A 94 -8.60 19.65 11.57
CA PHE A 94 -9.59 19.40 10.54
C PHE A 94 -9.67 20.62 9.64
N GLY A 95 -9.67 20.44 8.32
CA GLY A 95 -9.68 21.55 7.38
C GLY A 95 -10.17 21.17 5.99
N ARG A 96 -10.30 22.20 5.14
CA ARG A 96 -10.60 22.03 3.72
C ARG A 96 -9.29 21.88 2.92
N THR A 97 -9.34 21.17 1.81
CA THR A 97 -8.12 20.89 1.00
C THR A 97 -7.61 22.12 0.25
N HIS A 98 -8.45 23.09 -0.10
CA HIS A 98 -8.08 24.20 -0.99
C HIS A 98 -7.01 25.17 -0.42
N ASP A 99 -6.95 25.35 0.90
CA ASP A 99 -6.13 26.41 1.50
C ASP A 99 -5.02 25.86 2.41
N GLY A 100 -5.09 24.57 2.77
CA GLY A 100 -4.19 23.95 3.76
C GLY A 100 -4.36 24.45 5.21
N ILE A 101 -5.18 25.48 5.44
CA ILE A 101 -5.44 26.05 6.76
C ILE A 101 -6.44 25.15 7.51
N PRO A 102 -6.10 24.65 8.72
CA PRO A 102 -7.06 23.92 9.53
C PRO A 102 -8.17 24.86 9.99
N LEU A 103 -9.42 24.43 9.77
CA LEU A 103 -10.58 25.07 10.38
C LEU A 103 -10.54 24.84 11.88
N ILE A 104 -10.47 23.58 12.32
CA ILE A 104 -10.40 23.22 13.72
C ILE A 104 -8.97 22.77 14.03
N ARG A 105 -8.42 23.28 15.14
CA ARG A 105 -7.19 22.81 15.75
C ARG A 105 -7.42 22.66 17.25
N THR A 106 -7.26 21.45 17.77
CA THR A 106 -7.40 21.20 19.22
C THR A 106 -6.32 20.27 19.70
N GLU A 107 -6.00 20.37 20.99
CA GLU A 107 -5.22 19.35 21.68
C GLU A 107 -6.13 18.14 21.99
N ILE A 108 -5.57 16.94 21.82
CA ILE A 108 -6.24 15.65 22.03
C ILE A 108 -5.47 14.83 23.07
N THR A 109 -6.21 14.03 23.84
CA THR A 109 -5.63 13.19 24.91
C THR A 109 -5.31 11.79 24.41
N VAL A 110 -6.20 11.23 23.57
CA VAL A 110 -6.02 9.95 22.88
C VAL A 110 -5.43 10.20 21.50
N SER A 111 -4.19 9.74 21.28
CA SER A 111 -3.45 9.92 20.02
C SER A 111 -3.30 8.62 19.21
N ASP A 112 -3.58 7.46 19.80
CA ASP A 112 -3.47 6.13 19.18
C ASP A 112 -4.75 5.72 18.44
N ILE A 113 -5.32 6.67 17.70
CA ILE A 113 -6.48 6.48 16.83
C ILE A 113 -6.07 5.54 15.68
N GLN A 114 -6.82 4.46 15.50
CA GLN A 114 -6.57 3.45 14.47
C GLN A 114 -7.74 3.23 13.52
N TYR A 115 -8.92 3.76 13.85
CA TYR A 115 -10.15 3.51 13.10
C TYR A 115 -10.87 4.83 12.82
N VAL A 116 -11.57 4.85 11.69
CA VAL A 116 -12.48 5.92 11.31
C VAL A 116 -13.85 5.33 10.97
N THR A 117 -14.91 6.06 11.28
CA THR A 117 -16.26 5.76 10.83
C THR A 117 -16.95 6.99 10.29
N PHE A 118 -17.93 6.77 9.42
CA PHE A 118 -18.69 7.81 8.75
C PHE A 118 -20.16 7.58 9.04
N SER A 119 -20.86 8.65 9.40
CA SER A 119 -22.28 8.59 9.73
C SER A 119 -23.02 9.85 9.28
N ALA A 120 -24.30 9.68 8.97
CA ALA A 120 -25.22 10.79 8.74
C ALA A 120 -25.95 11.13 10.04
N TYR A 121 -26.04 12.40 10.37
CA TYR A 121 -26.68 12.91 11.57
C TYR A 121 -27.97 13.63 11.18
N ASN A 122 -29.12 13.16 11.72
CA ASN A 122 -30.48 13.68 11.55
C ASN A 122 -30.88 14.15 10.12
N GLY A 123 -31.75 13.41 9.43
CA GLY A 123 -32.42 13.81 8.18
C GLY A 123 -32.20 12.82 7.02
N GLY A 124 -31.71 13.27 5.87
CA GLY A 124 -31.39 12.46 4.69
C GLY A 124 -30.00 11.78 4.68
N ALA A 125 -29.72 11.05 3.59
CA ALA A 125 -28.47 10.35 3.38
C ALA A 125 -27.29 11.32 3.11
N VAL A 126 -26.10 10.91 3.53
CA VAL A 126 -24.84 11.60 3.23
C VAL A 126 -24.00 10.72 2.31
N HIS A 127 -23.43 11.31 1.27
CA HIS A 127 -22.60 10.62 0.30
C HIS A 127 -21.12 10.95 0.51
N TRP A 128 -20.29 9.93 0.45
CA TRP A 128 -18.87 9.99 0.78
C TRP A 128 -18.01 9.49 -0.37
N LYS A 129 -16.84 10.11 -0.52
CA LYS A 129 -15.75 9.66 -1.38
C LYS A 129 -14.48 9.58 -0.54
N LEU A 130 -13.97 8.37 -0.36
CA LEU A 130 -12.79 8.12 0.46
C LEU A 130 -11.60 7.74 -0.41
N TYR A 131 -10.47 8.41 -0.17
CA TYR A 131 -9.20 8.06 -0.80
C TYR A 131 -8.41 7.18 0.16
N LEU A 132 -8.57 5.86 0.04
CA LEU A 132 -7.75 4.94 0.82
C LEU A 132 -6.39 4.76 0.14
N PRO A 133 -5.30 4.63 0.92
CA PRO A 133 -4.04 4.16 0.35
C PRO A 133 -4.29 2.80 -0.33
N PRO A 134 -3.64 2.52 -1.48
CA PRO A 134 -3.84 1.26 -2.17
C PRO A 134 -3.53 0.11 -1.21
N LYS A 135 -4.36 -0.94 -1.22
CA LYS A 135 -4.02 -2.16 -0.48
C LYS A 135 -2.75 -2.72 -1.08
N ILE A 136 -1.64 -2.60 -0.35
CA ILE A 136 -0.40 -3.27 -0.75
C ILE A 136 -0.62 -4.74 -0.45
N GLU A 137 -0.88 -5.55 -1.48
CA GLU A 137 -0.92 -6.99 -1.34
C GLU A 137 0.41 -7.44 -0.76
N ARG A 138 0.35 -8.11 0.41
CA ARG A 138 1.55 -8.68 1.00
C ARG A 138 1.94 -9.89 0.16
N LEU A 139 2.90 -9.70 -0.74
CA LEU A 139 3.47 -10.79 -1.54
C LEU A 139 3.93 -11.89 -0.57
N LEU A 140 3.36 -13.07 -0.72
CA LEU A 140 3.81 -14.23 0.05
C LEU A 140 5.18 -14.62 -0.49
N PRO A 141 6.22 -14.75 0.37
CA PRO A 141 7.51 -15.24 -0.07
C PRO A 141 7.34 -16.60 -0.73
N LYS A 142 7.73 -16.72 -2.00
CA LYS A 142 7.77 -18.03 -2.66
C LYS A 142 8.83 -18.86 -1.94
N LYS A 143 8.41 -19.96 -1.31
CA LYS A 143 9.36 -20.91 -0.71
C LYS A 143 10.21 -21.49 -1.83
N VAL A 144 11.50 -21.20 -1.79
CA VAL A 144 12.51 -21.82 -2.66
C VAL A 144 12.75 -23.23 -2.11
N GLN A 145 12.50 -24.27 -2.92
CA GLN A 145 12.67 -25.68 -2.53
C GLN A 145 14.09 -26.15 -2.86
N GLY A 146 14.95 -26.28 -1.84
CA GLY A 146 16.32 -26.76 -2.01
C GLY A 146 17.36 -25.80 -1.44
N GLY A 147 18.63 -26.06 -1.75
CA GLY A 147 19.73 -25.17 -1.39
C GLY A 147 19.89 -24.06 -2.42
N LEU A 148 20.13 -22.84 -1.95
CA LEU A 148 20.60 -21.73 -2.79
C LEU A 148 22.08 -21.93 -3.08
N GLU A 149 22.44 -21.93 -4.35
CA GLU A 149 23.83 -22.00 -4.80
C GLU A 149 24.13 -20.87 -5.80
N TRP A 150 25.38 -20.45 -5.79
CA TRP A 150 25.91 -19.49 -6.76
C TRP A 150 26.74 -20.27 -7.76
N ILE A 151 26.31 -20.22 -9.02
CA ILE A 151 26.95 -20.96 -10.11
C ILE A 151 27.60 -19.94 -11.03
N LYS A 152 28.84 -20.18 -11.44
CA LYS A 152 29.50 -19.31 -12.45
C LYS A 152 28.59 -19.21 -13.68
N GLY A 153 28.22 -17.98 -14.01
CA GLY A 153 27.31 -17.67 -15.10
C GLY A 153 28.07 -17.52 -16.42
N ASP A 154 27.51 -18.10 -17.47
CA ASP A 154 27.94 -17.90 -18.86
C ASP A 154 26.74 -17.36 -19.67
N ASN A 155 26.85 -17.37 -21.01
CA ASN A 155 25.74 -16.99 -21.92
C ASN A 155 24.50 -17.91 -21.80
N ILE A 156 24.62 -19.05 -21.11
CA ILE A 156 23.53 -20.00 -20.90
C ILE A 156 23.23 -20.06 -19.41
N LEU A 157 21.97 -19.80 -19.05
CA LEU A 157 21.53 -19.84 -17.66
C LEU A 157 21.45 -21.29 -17.14
N PRO A 158 21.90 -21.55 -15.90
CA PRO A 158 21.77 -22.87 -15.29
C PRO A 158 20.30 -23.21 -15.00
N ASN A 159 19.98 -24.51 -15.01
CA ASN A 159 18.68 -24.99 -14.56
C ASN A 159 18.44 -24.59 -13.10
N GLY A 160 17.27 -24.02 -12.82
CA GLY A 160 16.94 -23.54 -11.48
C GLY A 160 17.36 -22.10 -11.18
N ALA A 161 17.87 -21.36 -12.19
CA ALA A 161 18.17 -19.94 -12.06
C ALA A 161 16.96 -19.15 -11.53
N LEU A 162 17.20 -18.32 -10.51
CA LEU A 162 16.15 -17.59 -9.82
C LEU A 162 15.79 -16.30 -10.55
N ILE A 163 14.50 -16.16 -10.83
CA ILE A 163 13.92 -14.93 -11.39
C ILE A 163 13.90 -13.88 -10.28
N GLY A 164 14.65 -12.80 -10.49
CA GLY A 164 14.74 -11.66 -9.57
C GLY A 164 13.80 -10.51 -9.92
N GLY A 165 13.22 -10.53 -11.12
CA GLY A 165 12.31 -9.48 -11.57
C GLY A 165 11.86 -9.66 -13.01
N TYR A 166 11.21 -8.63 -13.54
CA TYR A 166 10.72 -8.59 -14.91
C TYR A 166 10.90 -7.19 -15.49
N GLU A 167 11.56 -7.09 -16.65
CA GLU A 167 11.73 -5.85 -17.42
C GLU A 167 11.60 -6.18 -18.90
N LYS A 168 10.36 -6.21 -19.42
CA LYS A 168 9.99 -6.73 -20.75
C LYS A 168 10.29 -8.24 -20.96
N GLU A 169 11.22 -8.79 -20.18
CA GLU A 169 11.58 -10.20 -20.09
C GLU A 169 11.92 -10.57 -18.63
N MET A 170 12.07 -11.87 -18.36
CA MET A 170 12.47 -12.36 -17.04
C MET A 170 13.93 -12.01 -16.75
N LEU A 171 14.17 -11.37 -15.60
CA LEU A 171 15.51 -11.02 -15.14
C LEU A 171 15.97 -12.02 -14.07
N TYR A 172 17.25 -12.36 -14.12
CA TYR A 172 17.84 -13.34 -13.20
C TYR A 172 18.77 -12.66 -12.20
N ILE A 173 18.79 -13.19 -10.97
CA ILE A 173 19.63 -12.68 -9.90
C ILE A 173 21.07 -13.12 -10.14
N ILE A 174 21.98 -12.16 -10.20
CA ILE A 174 23.41 -12.41 -10.29
C ILE A 174 24.19 -11.68 -9.19
N ARG A 175 25.45 -12.04 -9.04
CA ARG A 175 26.45 -11.24 -8.33
C ARG A 175 27.77 -11.24 -9.10
N ALA A 176 28.54 -10.17 -9.01
CA ALA A 176 29.83 -10.05 -9.67
C ALA A 176 30.78 -9.20 -8.81
N GLU A 177 32.09 -9.43 -8.95
CA GLU A 177 33.10 -8.63 -8.26
C GLU A 177 33.26 -7.27 -8.95
N HIS A 178 33.26 -6.21 -8.14
CA HIS A 178 33.47 -4.83 -8.59
C HIS A 178 34.14 -4.04 -7.48
N GLU A 179 35.31 -3.44 -7.76
CA GLU A 179 36.09 -2.65 -6.78
C GLU A 179 36.35 -3.40 -5.46
N GLY A 180 36.66 -4.70 -5.54
CA GLY A 180 36.94 -5.56 -4.37
C GLY A 180 35.69 -5.94 -3.54
N SER A 181 34.49 -5.59 -4.01
CA SER A 181 33.23 -5.96 -3.38
C SER A 181 32.42 -6.89 -4.29
N LEU A 182 31.75 -7.86 -3.69
CA LEU A 182 30.82 -8.75 -4.39
C LEU A 182 29.44 -8.08 -4.43
N THR A 183 29.04 -7.63 -5.61
CA THR A 183 27.86 -6.76 -5.78
C THR A 183 26.75 -7.51 -6.52
N PRO A 184 25.51 -7.51 -6.00
CA PRO A 184 24.38 -8.12 -6.68
C PRO A 184 23.96 -7.32 -7.92
N GLY A 185 23.36 -7.99 -8.89
CA GLY A 185 22.91 -7.40 -10.14
C GLY A 185 21.81 -8.19 -10.82
N LYS A 186 21.56 -7.83 -12.08
CA LYS A 186 20.59 -8.49 -12.95
C LYS A 186 21.26 -9.07 -14.19
N PHE A 187 20.79 -10.22 -14.63
CA PHE A 187 21.11 -10.77 -15.95
C PHE A 187 19.90 -10.65 -16.88
N VAL A 188 20.16 -10.16 -18.10
CA VAL A 188 19.18 -9.94 -19.16
C VAL A 188 19.40 -10.98 -20.26
N PRO A 189 18.56 -12.04 -20.35
CA PRO A 189 18.76 -13.14 -21.28
C PRO A 189 18.84 -12.74 -22.75
N SER A 190 17.96 -11.84 -23.22
CA SER A 190 17.92 -11.43 -24.63
C SER A 190 19.20 -10.74 -25.09
N LEU A 191 19.90 -10.08 -24.17
CA LEU A 191 21.15 -9.37 -24.42
C LEU A 191 22.39 -10.21 -24.05
N GLY A 192 22.22 -11.26 -23.25
CA GLY A 192 23.33 -12.01 -22.66
C GLY A 192 24.21 -11.16 -21.73
N LEU A 193 23.65 -10.11 -21.13
CA LEU A 193 24.40 -9.15 -20.31
C LEU A 193 24.11 -9.33 -18.83
N ALA A 194 25.18 -9.46 -18.04
CA ALA A 194 25.18 -9.32 -16.60
C ALA A 194 25.50 -7.87 -16.23
N ILE A 195 24.62 -7.23 -15.46
CA ILE A 195 24.71 -5.80 -15.11
C ILE A 195 24.63 -5.66 -13.60
N ILE A 196 25.58 -4.91 -13.02
CA ILE A 196 25.53 -4.48 -11.62
C ILE A 196 25.38 -2.97 -11.53
N SER A 197 24.75 -2.48 -10.46
CA SER A 197 24.62 -1.05 -10.20
C SER A 197 25.66 -0.62 -9.17
N TRP A 198 26.53 0.32 -9.52
CA TRP A 198 27.55 0.86 -8.63
C TRP A 198 27.90 2.31 -8.99
N GLY A 199 27.92 3.19 -7.98
CA GLY A 199 28.29 4.60 -8.16
C GLY A 199 27.41 5.35 -9.16
N ASP A 200 26.09 5.19 -9.08
CA ASP A 200 25.10 5.75 -10.01
C ASP A 200 25.20 5.27 -11.48
N GLU A 201 26.09 4.32 -11.76
CA GLU A 201 26.29 3.73 -13.09
C GLU A 201 25.93 2.24 -13.15
N ALA A 202 25.68 1.77 -14.37
CA ALA A 202 25.42 0.37 -14.69
C ALA A 202 26.66 -0.26 -15.35
N HIS A 203 27.26 -1.24 -14.68
CA HIS A 203 28.49 -1.89 -15.12
C HIS A 203 28.19 -3.27 -15.68
N VAL A 204 28.57 -3.50 -16.94
CA VAL A 204 28.49 -4.82 -17.56
C VAL A 204 29.63 -5.70 -17.06
N LYS A 205 29.33 -6.95 -16.70
CA LYS A 205 30.29 -7.90 -16.15
C LYS A 205 30.30 -9.18 -17.00
N SER A 206 31.50 -9.62 -17.37
CA SER A 206 31.73 -10.91 -18.04
C SER A 206 31.84 -12.05 -17.03
N ASP A 207 32.49 -11.81 -15.89
CA ASP A 207 32.62 -12.77 -14.80
C ASP A 207 31.56 -12.47 -13.73
N PHE A 208 30.56 -13.33 -13.64
CA PHE A 208 29.48 -13.24 -12.67
C PHE A 208 29.05 -14.64 -12.24
N GLU A 209 28.29 -14.69 -11.16
CA GLU A 209 27.61 -15.90 -10.68
C GLU A 209 26.11 -15.67 -10.69
N VAL A 210 25.36 -16.68 -11.16
CA VAL A 210 23.90 -16.70 -11.16
C VAL A 210 23.41 -17.40 -9.92
N SER A 211 22.39 -16.83 -9.27
CA SER A 211 21.71 -17.48 -8.17
C SER A 211 20.81 -18.59 -8.71
N SER A 212 21.06 -19.82 -8.31
CA SER A 212 20.27 -20.98 -8.67
C SER A 212 19.73 -21.68 -7.44
N CYS A 213 18.54 -22.24 -7.57
CA CYS A 213 18.01 -23.18 -6.61
C CYS A 213 18.38 -24.60 -7.08
N CYS A 214 19.29 -25.25 -6.36
CA CYS A 214 19.56 -26.65 -6.54
C CYS A 214 18.34 -27.45 -6.06
N VAL A 215 17.48 -27.86 -6.99
CA VAL A 215 16.56 -28.94 -6.70
C VAL A 215 17.41 -30.20 -6.69
N ARG A 216 17.88 -30.62 -5.50
CA ARG A 216 18.40 -31.97 -5.29
C ARG A 216 17.25 -32.94 -5.53
N PHE A 217 16.91 -33.20 -6.79
CA PHE A 217 16.26 -34.43 -7.17
C PHE A 217 17.23 -35.52 -6.74
N GLY A 218 16.87 -36.28 -5.71
CA GLY A 218 17.51 -37.55 -5.44
C GLY A 218 17.30 -38.41 -6.67
N LEU A 219 18.23 -38.36 -7.62
CA LEU A 219 18.28 -39.29 -8.74
C LEU A 219 18.61 -40.66 -8.14
N PRO A 220 17.72 -41.68 -8.22
CA PRO A 220 18.21 -43.03 -8.19
C PRO A 220 19.15 -43.16 -9.39
N ARG A 221 20.37 -43.64 -9.14
CA ARG A 221 21.35 -43.96 -10.20
C ARG A 221 20.65 -44.85 -11.23
N TYR A 222 20.45 -44.34 -12.44
CA TYR A 222 20.26 -45.19 -13.60
C TYR A 222 21.33 -44.88 -14.63
N ALA A 223 21.98 -45.96 -15.04
CA ALA A 223 23.13 -46.03 -15.91
C ALA A 223 22.81 -45.53 -17.32
N HIS A 224 23.87 -45.09 -18.00
CA HIS A 224 23.99 -44.89 -19.45
C HIS A 224 22.91 -45.57 -20.30
N VAL A 225 22.17 -44.77 -21.07
CA VAL A 225 21.71 -45.18 -22.42
C VAL A 225 21.81 -43.98 -23.36
N ASN A 226 22.45 -44.22 -24.51
CA ASN A 226 22.70 -43.28 -25.59
C ASN A 226 21.41 -42.81 -26.30
N ARG A 227 21.46 -41.55 -26.78
CA ARG A 227 20.89 -41.00 -28.03
C ARG A 227 19.36 -40.88 -28.20
N ILE A 228 19.02 -39.67 -28.69
CA ILE A 228 17.89 -39.27 -29.58
C ILE A 228 16.61 -38.76 -28.90
N GLY A 229 16.33 -37.47 -29.12
CA GLY A 229 15.08 -37.04 -29.77
C GLY A 229 13.89 -36.56 -28.91
N LEU A 230 13.60 -35.26 -29.09
CA LEU A 230 12.28 -34.62 -29.21
C LEU A 230 11.29 -34.56 -28.02
N LEU A 231 10.90 -33.29 -27.76
CA LEU A 231 9.56 -32.73 -27.48
C LEU A 231 8.75 -33.15 -26.23
N LEU A 232 8.40 -32.09 -25.48
CA LEU A 232 7.22 -31.83 -24.63
C LEU A 232 5.94 -32.59 -25.05
N PRO A 233 4.97 -32.89 -24.13
CA PRO A 233 4.21 -31.84 -23.42
C PRO A 233 3.82 -32.07 -21.95
N PHE A 234 3.37 -30.95 -21.38
CA PHE A 234 2.63 -30.76 -20.13
C PHE A 234 1.30 -31.52 -20.08
N GLU A 235 0.94 -32.03 -18.89
CA GLU A 235 -0.39 -32.19 -18.24
C GLU A 235 -0.12 -32.95 -16.92
N ASN A 236 -0.68 -32.67 -15.73
CA ASN A 236 -1.85 -31.90 -15.28
C ASN A 236 -1.50 -31.05 -14.05
#